data_AF-A0AAD5ETU6-F1
#
_entry.id   AF-A0AAD5ETU6-F1
#
_cell.length_a   1.000
_cell.length_b   1.000
_cell.length_c   1.000
_cell.angle_alpha   90.00
_cell.angle_beta   90.00
_cell.angle_gamma   90.00
#
_symmetry.space_group_name_H-M   'P 1'
#
loop_
_entity.id
_entity.type
_entity.pdbx_description
1 polymer ?
#
loop_
_entity_poly.entity_id
_entity_poly.type
_entity_poly.pdbx_seq_one_letter_code
_entity_poly.pdbx_strand_id
1 'polypeptide(L)'
;MEPDSSTPGRASGRSTQGLTGSLPTPSTSSSALELPGTSHTPDPEDTPEQIQVDSVTLVEGTPRVDSKLWKADHAVFRQRKYPNETMELESTARVKHNYTVWYLDTMIQKMRTQTSGGPLAEKMETEKASKISFFDNQRYKYGKVRMASGFGRGTSDRNRRLDWAVIDVYPSRVGENRLPTFEAWESAFGGLNTPNLDTFGALLQPPHPSRLLKDMALGASVWKVGATSGPSHGVYSEYKVKRTLKDDAHVTAIRIDGRTVTVSKYSEQFVIIGHNRPGEVEGRFCGPGDSGAVVFNARGEAVGLLFSGQMPDLSRVGYGLVTPIEEVFADIKACAKDQTEDIRIAMA
;
A
#
# COMPACT_ATOMS: atom_id res chain seq x y z
N MET A 1 8.82 -66.36 9.51
CA MET A 1 9.84 -66.39 10.58
C MET A 1 10.15 -64.95 10.92
N GLU A 2 9.47 -64.46 11.95
CA GLU A 2 9.82 -63.23 12.66
C GLU A 2 11.13 -63.43 13.45
N PRO A 3 11.69 -62.35 14.00
CA PRO A 3 11.47 -62.21 15.43
C PRO A 3 11.04 -60.80 15.88
N ASP A 4 10.14 -60.87 16.83
CA ASP A 4 9.58 -59.87 17.72
C ASP A 4 10.48 -59.74 18.97
N SER A 5 10.62 -58.54 19.55
CA SER A 5 10.87 -58.36 21.00
C SER A 5 10.88 -56.87 21.45
N SER A 6 9.72 -56.45 21.97
CA SER A 6 9.51 -55.85 23.32
C SER A 6 10.18 -54.53 23.78
N THR A 7 9.29 -53.58 24.10
CA THR A 7 9.37 -52.40 25.00
C THR A 7 9.44 -52.77 26.51
N PRO A 8 9.81 -51.86 27.45
CA PRO A 8 8.84 -50.94 28.13
C PRO A 8 9.44 -49.54 28.38
N GLY A 9 8.74 -48.41 28.61
CA GLY A 9 7.50 -48.14 29.33
C GLY A 9 7.81 -47.32 30.60
N ARG A 10 7.58 -46.00 30.62
CA ARG A 10 7.28 -45.27 31.87
C ARG A 10 6.59 -43.91 31.62
N ALA A 11 5.30 -43.88 31.97
CA ALA A 11 4.52 -42.68 32.22
C ALA A 11 4.61 -42.33 33.71
N SER A 12 4.54 -41.04 34.04
CA SER A 12 3.96 -40.59 35.31
C SER A 12 3.28 -39.25 35.10
N GLY A 13 1.96 -39.20 35.35
CA GLY A 13 1.27 -37.97 35.77
C GLY A 13 1.80 -37.52 37.14
N ARG A 14 1.31 -36.49 37.82
CA ARG A 14 0.06 -35.71 37.77
C ARG A 14 0.31 -34.61 38.82
N SER A 15 -0.12 -33.36 38.63
CA SER A 15 -0.78 -32.58 39.70
C SER A 15 -1.20 -31.20 39.22
N THR A 16 -2.50 -30.98 39.31
CA THR A 16 -3.21 -29.71 39.22
C THR A 16 -3.18 -29.00 40.57
N GLN A 17 -2.74 -27.76 40.63
CA GLN A 17 -3.23 -26.77 41.59
C GLN A 17 -3.30 -25.40 40.90
N GLY A 18 -4.52 -24.89 40.75
CA GLY A 18 -4.76 -23.47 40.61
C GLY A 18 -4.97 -22.84 41.99
N LEU A 19 -4.71 -21.55 42.10
CA LEU A 19 -5.59 -20.57 42.77
C LEU A 19 -4.94 -19.17 42.71
N THR A 20 -5.67 -18.27 42.03
CA THR A 20 -5.96 -16.87 42.40
C THR A 20 -4.80 -15.92 42.70
N GLY A 21 -4.49 -15.05 41.73
CA GLY A 21 -3.81 -13.78 41.95
C GLY A 21 -4.66 -12.64 41.39
N SER A 22 -5.19 -11.80 42.28
CA SER A 22 -6.04 -10.64 41.99
C SER A 22 -5.24 -9.51 41.32
N LEU A 23 -5.82 -8.91 40.28
CA LEU A 23 -5.32 -7.70 39.61
C LEU A 23 -5.72 -6.44 40.40
N PRO A 24 -4.83 -5.46 40.60
CA PRO A 24 -5.19 -4.18 41.17
C PRO A 24 -5.78 -3.23 40.10
N THR A 25 -6.89 -2.58 40.47
CA THR A 25 -7.53 -1.46 39.78
C THR A 25 -6.70 -0.18 39.91
N PRO A 26 -6.60 0.68 38.88
CA PRO A 26 -6.04 2.01 39.03
C PRO A 26 -7.07 2.98 39.62
N SER A 27 -6.72 3.58 40.75
CA SER A 27 -7.45 4.65 41.43
C SER A 27 -7.22 6.00 40.75
N THR A 28 -8.32 6.69 40.46
CA THR A 28 -8.37 8.13 40.19
C THR A 28 -7.96 8.92 41.42
N SER A 29 -7.01 9.85 41.28
CA SER A 29 -6.83 10.94 42.24
C SER A 29 -6.47 12.23 41.51
N SER A 30 -7.46 13.13 41.49
CA SER A 30 -7.30 14.56 41.28
C SER A 30 -6.42 15.14 42.41
N SER A 31 -5.48 16.02 42.07
CA SER A 31 -4.93 16.98 43.02
C SER A 31 -4.44 18.20 42.26
N ALA A 32 -5.19 19.28 42.41
CA ALA A 32 -4.82 20.63 42.05
C ALA A 32 -3.66 21.11 42.93
N LEU A 33 -2.70 21.79 42.33
CA LEU A 33 -1.68 22.57 43.02
C LEU A 33 -1.56 23.91 42.32
N GLU A 34 -2.10 24.93 43.00
CA GLU A 34 -1.97 26.35 42.69
C GLU A 34 -0.50 26.78 42.82
N LEU A 35 -0.03 27.62 41.89
CA LEU A 35 1.22 28.36 42.01
C LEU A 35 0.91 29.87 42.03
N PRO A 36 1.66 30.67 42.81
CA PRO A 36 1.40 32.09 42.98
C PRO A 36 1.88 32.90 41.78
N GLY A 37 1.11 33.95 41.47
CA GLY A 37 1.32 34.80 40.31
C GLY A 37 2.49 35.76 40.41
N THR A 38 2.94 36.20 39.24
CA THR A 38 3.55 37.51 39.03
C THR A 38 3.02 38.08 37.71
N SER A 39 2.42 39.26 37.83
CA SER A 39 1.85 40.06 36.76
C SER A 39 2.94 40.83 36.03
N HIS A 40 3.08 40.60 34.72
CA HIS A 40 3.67 41.58 33.81
C HIS A 40 2.95 41.51 32.46
N THR A 41 2.14 42.53 32.20
CA THR A 41 1.58 42.88 30.88
C THR A 41 2.66 43.51 30.01
N PRO A 42 2.90 43.02 28.77
CA PRO A 42 3.51 43.78 27.71
C PRO A 42 2.44 44.47 26.83
N ASP A 43 2.76 45.67 26.36
CA ASP A 43 1.94 46.53 25.50
C ASP A 43 1.52 45.88 24.17
N PRO A 44 0.38 46.27 23.57
CA PRO A 44 -0.12 45.72 22.32
C PRO A 44 0.27 46.61 21.14
N GLU A 45 1.44 46.39 20.53
CA GLU A 45 1.73 46.91 19.18
C GLU A 45 2.38 45.84 18.30
N ASP A 46 1.88 45.77 17.06
CA ASP A 46 2.29 44.93 15.93
C ASP A 46 2.11 43.41 16.06
N THR A 47 0.85 42.97 15.90
CA THR A 47 0.57 41.61 15.42
C THR A 47 0.51 41.62 13.90
N PRO A 48 1.41 40.93 13.16
CA PRO A 48 1.27 40.79 11.72
C PRO A 48 -0.04 40.05 11.42
N GLU A 49 -0.82 40.56 10.45
CA GLU A 49 -2.02 39.91 9.94
C GLU A 49 -1.75 38.42 9.72
N GLN A 50 -2.27 37.59 10.63
CA GLN A 50 -2.41 36.17 10.40
C GLN A 50 -3.38 36.04 9.23
N ILE A 51 -2.84 35.87 8.03
CA ILE A 51 -3.61 35.34 6.91
C ILE A 51 -4.13 34.00 7.41
N GLN A 52 -5.43 34.00 7.74
CA GLN A 52 -6.18 32.82 8.09
C GLN A 52 -6.20 31.96 6.82
N VAL A 53 -5.20 31.08 6.71
CA VAL A 53 -5.20 30.04 5.70
C VAL A 53 -6.35 29.15 6.12
N ASP A 54 -7.50 29.32 5.46
CA ASP A 54 -8.63 28.42 5.57
C ASP A 54 -8.06 27.01 5.57
N SER A 55 -8.33 26.28 6.66
CA SER A 55 -7.93 24.89 6.78
C SER A 55 -8.54 24.17 5.59
N VAL A 56 -7.71 23.92 4.57
CA VAL A 56 -8.08 23.06 3.44
C VAL A 56 -8.27 21.70 4.06
N THR A 57 -9.52 21.43 4.41
CA THR A 57 -9.94 20.16 4.96
C THR A 57 -9.57 19.15 3.90
N LEU A 58 -8.59 18.32 4.22
CA LEU A 58 -8.25 17.17 3.39
C LEU A 58 -9.56 16.38 3.31
N VAL A 59 -10.24 16.41 2.16
CA VAL A 59 -11.45 15.61 1.95
C VAL A 59 -10.99 14.17 1.67
N GLU A 60 -10.32 13.57 2.64
CA GLU A 60 -10.37 12.13 2.86
C GLU A 60 -11.69 11.88 3.57
N GLY A 61 -12.73 11.70 2.77
CA GLY A 61 -14.08 11.47 3.25
C GLY A 61 -14.67 10.29 2.52
N THR A 62 -15.46 9.51 3.26
CA THR A 62 -16.37 8.52 2.70
C THR A 62 -17.04 9.07 1.45
N PRO A 63 -17.07 8.34 0.32
CA PRO A 63 -17.69 8.85 -0.89
C PRO A 63 -19.13 9.26 -0.59
N ARG A 64 -19.59 10.37 -1.20
CA ARG A 64 -21.00 10.79 -1.07
C ARG A 64 -21.89 9.64 -1.52
N VAL A 65 -22.92 9.32 -0.73
CA VAL A 65 -23.89 8.26 -1.06
C VAL A 65 -24.42 8.50 -2.47
N ASP A 66 -24.50 7.42 -3.26
CA ASP A 66 -24.94 7.40 -4.67
C ASP A 66 -24.06 8.17 -5.67
N SER A 67 -22.92 8.72 -5.23
CA SER A 67 -21.90 9.25 -6.15
C SER A 67 -21.34 8.16 -7.06
N LYS A 68 -20.64 8.58 -8.11
CA LYS A 68 -19.97 7.64 -9.03
C LYS A 68 -18.96 6.76 -8.31
N LEU A 69 -18.18 7.35 -7.41
CA LEU A 69 -17.20 6.63 -6.59
C LEU A 69 -17.89 5.65 -5.64
N TRP A 70 -18.99 6.06 -4.99
CA TRP A 70 -19.81 5.15 -4.18
C TRP A 70 -20.28 3.93 -4.99
N LYS A 71 -20.85 4.16 -6.17
CA LYS A 71 -21.34 3.08 -7.04
C LYS A 71 -20.19 2.18 -7.51
N ALA A 72 -19.04 2.75 -7.85
CA ALA A 72 -17.85 2.01 -8.24
C ALA A 72 -17.27 1.20 -7.07
N ASP A 73 -17.34 1.71 -5.85
CA ASP A 73 -16.87 0.98 -4.66
C ASP A 73 -17.79 -0.20 -4.34
N HIS A 74 -19.09 -0.06 -4.51
CA HIS A 74 -20.05 -1.14 -4.21
C HIS A 74 -20.21 -2.17 -5.35
N ALA A 75 -19.88 -1.80 -6.59
CA ALA A 75 -20.07 -2.65 -7.76
C ALA A 75 -19.01 -2.39 -8.82
N VAL A 76 -18.71 -3.42 -9.62
CA VAL A 76 -17.76 -3.33 -10.73
C VAL A 76 -18.13 -2.16 -11.64
N PHE A 77 -17.24 -1.17 -11.73
CA PHE A 77 -17.34 -0.10 -12.70
C PHE A 77 -17.06 -0.64 -14.10
N ARG A 78 -17.92 -0.28 -15.06
CA ARG A 78 -17.72 -0.59 -16.49
C ARG A 78 -18.15 0.61 -17.30
N GLN A 79 -17.24 1.16 -18.11
CA GLN A 79 -17.54 2.34 -18.93
C GLN A 79 -18.75 2.13 -19.84
N ARG A 80 -18.99 0.91 -20.36
CA ARG A 80 -20.15 0.62 -21.21
C ARG A 80 -21.50 0.85 -20.51
N LYS A 81 -21.58 0.70 -19.18
CA LYS A 81 -22.79 1.03 -18.42
C LYS A 81 -23.02 2.54 -18.32
N TYR A 82 -21.98 3.34 -18.58
CA TYR A 82 -21.96 4.79 -18.47
C TYR A 82 -21.27 5.39 -19.72
N PRO A 83 -21.81 5.17 -20.93
CA PRO A 83 -21.10 5.44 -22.19
C PRO A 83 -20.77 6.93 -22.40
N ASN A 84 -21.55 7.82 -21.77
CA ASN A 84 -21.33 9.26 -21.81
C ASN A 84 -20.41 9.77 -20.69
N GLU A 85 -19.89 8.87 -19.86
CA GLU A 85 -19.03 9.19 -18.73
C GLU A 85 -17.61 8.71 -18.99
N THR A 86 -16.69 9.65 -19.19
CA THR A 86 -15.26 9.37 -19.20
C THR A 86 -14.70 9.56 -17.79
N MET A 87 -14.19 8.49 -17.19
CA MET A 87 -13.41 8.58 -15.95
C MET A 87 -11.93 8.50 -16.29
N GLU A 88 -11.19 9.58 -16.02
CA GLU A 88 -9.74 9.59 -16.14
C GLU A 88 -9.11 9.06 -14.84
N LEU A 89 -8.11 8.19 -14.97
CA LEU A 89 -7.23 7.88 -13.85
C LEU A 89 -6.15 8.95 -13.77
N GLU A 90 -6.07 9.62 -12.63
CA GLU A 90 -5.09 10.66 -12.35
C GLU A 90 -4.11 10.23 -11.27
N SER A 91 -2.94 10.85 -11.27
CA SER A 91 -1.96 10.73 -10.19
C SER A 91 -2.53 11.27 -8.89
N THR A 92 -2.37 10.50 -7.81
CA THR A 92 -2.74 10.91 -6.44
C THR A 92 -2.04 12.19 -6.02
N ALA A 93 -0.89 12.53 -6.63
CA ALA A 93 -0.20 13.80 -6.44
C ALA A 93 -1.06 15.02 -6.81
N ARG A 94 -2.13 14.86 -7.60
CA ARG A 94 -3.08 15.92 -7.97
C ARG A 94 -3.71 16.55 -6.74
N VAL A 95 -4.12 15.74 -5.76
CA VAL A 95 -4.82 16.20 -4.55
C VAL A 95 -3.98 17.21 -3.77
N LYS A 96 -2.65 17.00 -3.73
CA LYS A 96 -1.72 17.85 -2.98
C LYS A 96 -0.91 18.79 -3.89
N HIS A 97 -1.29 18.96 -5.16
CA HIS A 97 -0.47 19.70 -6.11
C HIS A 97 -0.17 21.12 -5.63
N ASN A 98 -1.20 21.94 -5.41
CA ASN A 98 -1.06 23.32 -4.97
C ASN A 98 -0.35 23.43 -3.63
N TYR A 99 -0.70 22.55 -2.68
CA TYR A 99 -0.06 22.51 -1.36
C TYR A 99 1.45 22.24 -1.47
N THR A 100 1.86 21.24 -2.27
CA THR A 100 3.29 20.95 -2.43
C THR A 100 4.02 22.11 -3.09
N VAL A 101 3.43 22.76 -4.11
CA VAL A 101 4.05 23.92 -4.77
C VAL A 101 4.26 25.05 -3.76
N TRP A 102 3.21 25.41 -3.01
CA TRP A 102 3.29 26.41 -1.94
C TRP A 102 4.32 26.05 -0.86
N TYR A 103 4.36 24.79 -0.44
CA TYR A 103 5.32 24.31 0.56
C TYR A 103 6.76 24.46 0.05
N LEU A 104 7.03 24.07 -1.20
CA LEU A 104 8.35 24.24 -1.81
C LEU A 104 8.72 25.71 -1.90
N ASP A 105 7.80 26.59 -2.29
CA ASP A 105 8.02 28.05 -2.31
C ASP A 105 8.44 28.59 -0.94
N THR A 106 7.70 28.20 0.10
CA THR A 106 7.99 28.61 1.48
C THR A 106 9.38 28.13 1.93
N MET A 107 9.73 26.88 1.60
CA MET A 107 11.03 26.30 1.94
C MET A 107 12.17 26.96 1.18
N ILE A 108 12.00 27.26 -0.11
CA ILE A 108 13.00 27.96 -0.93
C ILE A 108 13.27 29.36 -0.36
N GLN A 109 12.23 30.11 -0.01
CA GLN A 109 12.38 31.43 0.61
C GLN A 109 13.16 31.35 1.93
N LYS A 110 12.81 30.39 2.79
CA LYS A 110 13.49 30.17 4.07
C LYS A 110 14.96 29.78 3.89
N MET A 111 15.29 28.99 2.88
CA MET A 111 16.67 28.58 2.62
C MET A 111 17.52 29.72 2.04
N ARG A 112 16.92 30.60 1.23
CA ARG A 112 17.62 31.77 0.67
C ARG A 112 18.02 32.80 1.72
N THR A 113 17.30 32.88 2.83
CA THR A 113 17.68 33.77 3.94
C THR A 113 18.78 33.18 4.82
N GLN A 114 19.15 31.91 4.63
CA GLN A 114 20.24 31.26 5.34
C GLN A 114 21.54 31.31 4.51
N THR A 115 22.64 31.75 5.13
CA THR A 115 23.95 31.95 4.49
C THR A 115 24.51 30.71 3.79
N SER A 116 24.10 29.50 4.20
CA SER A 116 24.53 28.21 3.63
C SER A 116 23.44 27.49 2.82
N GLY A 117 22.26 28.08 2.63
CA GLY A 117 21.10 27.41 2.04
C GLY A 117 21.05 27.36 0.51
N GLY A 118 21.99 28.02 -0.19
CA GLY A 118 21.98 28.18 -1.65
C GLY A 118 21.81 26.86 -2.45
N PRO A 119 22.73 25.88 -2.30
CA PRO A 119 22.65 24.63 -3.07
C PRO A 119 21.36 23.82 -2.80
N LEU A 120 20.84 23.86 -1.57
CA LEU A 120 19.60 23.16 -1.22
C LEU A 120 18.38 23.88 -1.82
N ALA A 121 18.37 25.21 -1.82
CA ALA A 121 17.33 26.00 -2.47
C ALA A 121 17.27 25.74 -3.97
N GLU A 122 18.41 25.64 -4.66
CA GLU A 122 18.47 25.30 -6.09
C GLU A 122 17.92 23.91 -6.39
N LYS A 123 18.22 22.92 -5.54
CA LYS A 123 17.64 21.57 -5.65
C LYS A 123 16.12 21.60 -5.49
N MET A 124 15.61 22.36 -4.52
CA MET A 124 14.16 22.51 -4.30
C MET A 124 13.46 23.25 -5.45
N GLU A 125 14.11 24.27 -6.04
CA GLU A 125 13.60 24.94 -7.25
C GLU A 125 13.49 23.98 -8.42
N THR A 126 14.49 23.11 -8.61
CA THR A 126 14.47 22.07 -9.64
C THR A 126 13.31 21.08 -9.42
N GLU A 127 13.06 20.68 -8.17
CA GLU A 127 11.93 19.82 -7.80
C GLU A 127 10.59 20.52 -8.05
N LYS A 128 10.45 21.78 -7.65
CA LYS A 128 9.26 22.60 -7.88
C LYS A 128 8.96 22.73 -9.38
N ALA A 129 9.95 23.12 -10.17
CA ALA A 129 9.82 23.26 -11.62
C ALA A 129 9.42 21.94 -12.29
N SER A 130 10.02 20.83 -11.86
CA SER A 130 9.67 19.49 -12.34
C SER A 130 8.23 19.12 -12.01
N LYS A 131 7.76 19.45 -10.79
CA LYS A 131 6.37 19.22 -10.38
C LYS A 131 5.40 20.05 -11.22
N ILE A 132 5.66 21.34 -11.39
CA ILE A 132 4.80 22.23 -12.21
C ILE A 132 4.74 21.71 -13.65
N SER A 133 5.90 21.43 -14.26
CA SER A 133 6.00 20.87 -15.60
C SER A 133 5.25 19.54 -15.76
N PHE A 134 5.26 18.67 -14.74
CA PHE A 134 4.47 17.43 -14.75
C PHE A 134 2.96 17.70 -14.84
N PHE A 135 2.45 18.74 -14.19
CA PHE A 135 1.03 19.08 -14.24
C PHE A 135 0.65 19.87 -15.50
N ASP A 136 1.46 20.85 -15.89
CA ASP A 136 1.23 21.69 -17.08
C ASP A 136 1.20 20.86 -18.36
N ASN A 137 2.09 19.88 -18.47
CA ASN A 137 2.13 18.95 -19.59
C ASN A 137 1.09 17.81 -19.48
N GLN A 138 0.13 17.91 -18.56
CA GLN A 138 -0.91 16.91 -18.29
C GLN A 138 -0.38 15.51 -18.00
N ARG A 139 0.88 15.38 -17.56
CA ARG A 139 1.50 14.09 -17.20
C ARG A 139 0.89 13.50 -15.92
N TYR A 140 0.05 14.24 -15.21
CA TYR A 140 -0.71 13.67 -14.09
C TYR A 140 -1.84 12.74 -14.54
N LYS A 141 -2.26 12.77 -15.82
CA LYS A 141 -3.28 11.88 -16.36
C LYS A 141 -2.66 10.59 -16.90
N TYR A 142 -3.16 9.45 -16.45
CA TYR A 142 -2.67 8.14 -16.89
C TYR A 142 -3.43 7.62 -18.11
N GLY A 143 -4.75 7.77 -18.12
CA GLY A 143 -5.60 7.21 -19.16
C GLY A 143 -7.05 7.12 -18.73
N LYS A 144 -7.88 6.49 -19.56
CA LYS A 144 -9.32 6.34 -19.31
C LYS A 144 -9.61 5.00 -18.65
N VAL A 145 -10.31 5.00 -17.52
CA VAL A 145 -10.74 3.78 -16.84
C VAL A 145 -11.82 3.10 -17.67
N ARG A 146 -11.57 1.86 -18.09
CA ARG A 146 -12.52 1.00 -18.81
C ARG A 146 -13.34 0.16 -17.84
N MET A 147 -12.66 -0.42 -16.85
CA MET A 147 -13.26 -1.21 -15.80
C MET A 147 -12.49 -1.06 -14.49
N ALA A 148 -13.17 -1.23 -13.36
CA ALA A 148 -12.51 -1.35 -12.06
C ALA A 148 -13.36 -2.23 -11.14
N SER A 149 -12.70 -2.95 -10.23
CA SER A 149 -13.35 -3.91 -9.33
C SER A 149 -14.19 -3.26 -8.25
N GLY A 150 -13.72 -2.14 -7.69
CA GLY A 150 -14.31 -1.49 -6.52
C GLY A 150 -13.90 -2.14 -5.20
N PHE A 151 -14.07 -1.40 -4.10
CA PHE A 151 -13.64 -1.82 -2.76
C PHE A 151 -14.52 -2.90 -2.14
N GLY A 152 -15.76 -3.01 -2.58
CA GLY A 152 -16.74 -3.98 -2.12
C GLY A 152 -16.56 -5.36 -2.73
N ARG A 153 -15.67 -5.52 -3.71
CA ARG A 153 -15.44 -6.78 -4.42
C ARG A 153 -14.30 -7.56 -3.77
N GLY A 154 -14.53 -8.85 -3.59
CA GLY A 154 -13.49 -9.80 -3.18
C GLY A 154 -13.73 -11.18 -3.78
N THR A 155 -12.76 -12.07 -3.58
CA THR A 155 -12.91 -13.47 -4.04
C THR A 155 -14.09 -14.13 -3.33
N SER A 156 -14.82 -14.97 -4.07
CA SER A 156 -16.03 -15.62 -3.58
C SER A 156 -15.79 -16.62 -2.45
N ASP A 157 -14.57 -17.15 -2.34
CA ASP A 157 -14.21 -18.23 -1.41
C ASP A 157 -13.53 -17.74 -0.13
N ARG A 158 -12.80 -16.62 -0.19
CA ARG A 158 -11.89 -16.17 0.89
C ARG A 158 -11.98 -14.67 1.19
N ASN A 159 -12.88 -13.97 0.52
CA ASN A 159 -13.08 -12.53 0.66
C ASN A 159 -11.78 -11.72 0.45
N ARG A 160 -10.86 -12.20 -0.41
CA ARG A 160 -9.63 -11.45 -0.70
C ARG A 160 -10.00 -10.23 -1.52
N ARG A 161 -9.57 -9.05 -1.09
CA ARG A 161 -9.82 -7.82 -1.84
C ARG A 161 -9.12 -7.88 -3.18
N LEU A 162 -9.88 -7.55 -4.21
CA LEU A 162 -9.42 -7.44 -5.58
C LEU A 162 -9.53 -5.96 -5.91
N ASP A 163 -8.45 -5.20 -5.75
CA ASP A 163 -8.41 -3.77 -6.08
C ASP A 163 -7.60 -3.59 -7.36
N TRP A 164 -8.30 -3.49 -8.48
CA TRP A 164 -7.69 -3.38 -9.79
C TRP A 164 -8.52 -2.45 -10.69
N ALA A 165 -7.84 -1.85 -11.67
CA ALA A 165 -8.47 -1.09 -12.74
C ALA A 165 -7.85 -1.47 -14.09
N VAL A 166 -8.69 -1.62 -15.11
CA VAL A 166 -8.28 -1.72 -16.51
C VAL A 166 -8.39 -0.34 -17.12
N ILE A 167 -7.26 0.17 -17.60
CA ILE A 167 -7.11 1.54 -18.07
C ILE A 167 -6.65 1.51 -19.53
N ASP A 168 -7.28 2.34 -20.34
CA ASP A 168 -6.78 2.70 -21.66
C ASP A 168 -5.74 3.81 -21.49
N VAL A 169 -4.48 3.37 -21.37
CA VAL A 169 -3.33 4.22 -21.03
C VAL A 169 -3.01 5.14 -22.20
N TYR A 170 -2.80 6.43 -21.94
CA TYR A 170 -2.39 7.35 -22.98
C TYR A 170 -1.05 6.91 -23.60
N PRO A 171 -0.86 6.94 -24.93
CA PRO A 171 0.36 6.44 -25.57
C PRO A 171 1.65 7.07 -25.01
N SER A 172 1.61 8.35 -24.64
CA SER A 172 2.74 9.07 -24.00
C SER A 172 3.10 8.60 -22.59
N ARG A 173 2.31 7.69 -22.03
CA ARG A 173 2.45 7.11 -20.68
C ARG A 173 2.80 5.63 -20.71
N VAL A 174 2.78 5.01 -21.89
CA VAL A 174 3.16 3.61 -22.05
C VAL A 174 4.67 3.52 -21.90
N GLY A 175 5.11 2.76 -20.90
CA GLY A 175 6.50 2.38 -20.71
C GLY A 175 6.66 0.87 -20.86
N GLU A 176 7.91 0.42 -20.91
CA GLU A 176 8.22 -0.99 -20.89
C GLU A 176 8.15 -1.53 -19.46
N ASN A 177 7.62 -2.74 -19.27
CA ASN A 177 7.59 -3.41 -17.98
C ASN A 177 8.97 -4.02 -17.64
N ARG A 178 10.04 -3.23 -17.71
CA ARG A 178 11.39 -3.71 -17.40
C ARG A 178 11.62 -3.81 -15.90
N LEU A 179 12.29 -4.88 -15.50
CA LEU A 179 12.84 -5.06 -14.17
C LEU A 179 14.11 -4.19 -14.00
N PRO A 180 14.49 -3.83 -12.76
CA PRO A 180 15.68 -3.02 -12.52
C PRO A 180 16.96 -3.69 -13.04
N THR A 181 17.93 -2.88 -13.45
CA THR A 181 19.26 -3.35 -13.87
C THR A 181 20.08 -3.82 -12.67
N PHE A 182 21.24 -4.44 -12.93
CA PHE A 182 22.15 -4.86 -11.87
C PHE A 182 22.56 -3.67 -10.99
N GLU A 183 22.90 -2.52 -11.59
CA GLU A 183 23.35 -1.32 -10.88
C GLU A 183 22.27 -0.78 -9.94
N ALA A 184 21.00 -0.87 -10.34
CA ALA A 184 19.88 -0.46 -9.49
C ALA A 184 19.73 -1.40 -8.27
N TRP A 185 19.94 -2.70 -8.45
CA TRP A 185 19.93 -3.67 -7.36
C TRP A 185 21.17 -3.54 -6.47
N GLU A 186 22.35 -3.32 -7.05
CA GLU A 186 23.61 -3.09 -6.34
C GLU A 186 23.51 -1.82 -5.50
N SER A 187 22.99 -0.73 -6.06
CA SER A 187 22.76 0.51 -5.31
C SER A 187 21.78 0.32 -4.15
N ALA A 188 20.79 -0.57 -4.28
CA ALA A 188 19.78 -0.79 -3.25
C ALA A 188 20.20 -1.82 -2.17
N PHE A 189 21.02 -2.82 -2.54
CA PHE A 189 21.32 -3.98 -1.69
C PHE A 189 22.80 -4.40 -1.66
N GLY A 190 23.72 -3.62 -2.23
CA GLY A 190 25.15 -3.96 -2.27
C GLY A 190 25.43 -5.30 -2.96
N GLY A 191 24.56 -5.72 -3.90
CA GLY A 191 24.66 -6.99 -4.62
C GLY A 191 24.10 -8.22 -3.89
N LEU A 192 23.59 -8.06 -2.67
CA LEU A 192 22.95 -9.15 -1.91
C LEU A 192 21.44 -9.20 -2.18
N ASN A 193 20.80 -10.36 -1.97
CA ASN A 193 19.34 -10.54 -2.03
C ASN A 193 18.70 -10.03 -3.34
N THR A 194 19.40 -10.19 -4.45
CA THR A 194 18.93 -9.82 -5.80
C THR A 194 18.19 -11.00 -6.45
N PRO A 195 17.30 -10.75 -7.43
CA PRO A 195 16.75 -11.82 -8.25
C PRO A 195 17.85 -12.43 -9.15
N ASN A 196 17.50 -13.46 -9.94
CA ASN A 196 18.48 -14.10 -10.81
C ASN A 196 19.10 -13.11 -11.82
N LEU A 197 20.36 -13.34 -12.19
CA LEU A 197 21.13 -12.45 -13.07
C LEU A 197 20.47 -12.21 -14.43
N ASP A 198 19.76 -13.20 -14.96
CA ASP A 198 19.04 -13.14 -16.24
C ASP A 198 17.81 -12.21 -16.21
N THR A 199 17.41 -11.73 -15.02
CA THR A 199 16.27 -10.82 -14.86
C THR A 199 16.65 -9.33 -14.93
N PHE A 200 17.94 -8.99 -14.85
CA PHE A 200 18.38 -7.60 -14.77
C PHE A 200 18.12 -6.84 -16.07
N GLY A 201 17.29 -5.79 -16.02
CA GLY A 201 16.87 -5.03 -17.20
C GLY A 201 15.95 -5.81 -18.17
N ALA A 202 15.65 -7.07 -17.85
CA ALA A 202 14.74 -7.91 -18.62
C ALA A 202 13.29 -7.46 -18.44
N LEU A 203 12.42 -7.89 -19.35
CA LEU A 203 10.98 -7.66 -19.21
C LEU A 203 10.40 -8.56 -18.12
N LEU A 204 9.48 -8.01 -17.33
CA LEU A 204 8.65 -8.75 -16.40
C LEU A 204 7.92 -9.86 -17.15
N GLN A 205 8.03 -11.08 -16.64
CA GLN A 205 7.48 -12.27 -17.27
C GLN A 205 6.05 -12.52 -16.76
N PRO A 206 5.19 -13.10 -17.62
CA PRO A 206 3.86 -13.52 -17.19
C PRO A 206 3.93 -14.57 -16.05
N PRO A 207 2.85 -14.70 -15.25
CA PRO A 207 2.80 -15.73 -14.22
C PRO A 207 2.93 -17.13 -14.82
N HIS A 208 3.76 -17.98 -14.20
CA HIS A 208 3.87 -19.38 -14.58
C HIS A 208 2.91 -20.25 -13.76
N PRO A 209 2.09 -21.13 -14.37
CA PRO A 209 1.04 -21.88 -13.66
C PRO A 209 1.50 -22.76 -12.49
N SER A 210 2.76 -23.20 -12.50
CA SER A 210 3.36 -24.01 -11.43
C SER A 210 4.22 -23.23 -10.43
N ARG A 211 4.29 -21.90 -10.55
CA ARG A 211 5.10 -21.01 -9.70
C ARG A 211 4.29 -19.81 -9.20
N LEU A 212 3.01 -20.05 -8.95
CA LEU A 212 2.10 -19.06 -8.39
C LEU A 212 2.44 -18.79 -6.93
N LEU A 213 2.06 -17.62 -6.43
CA LEU A 213 2.38 -17.21 -5.05
C LEU A 213 1.91 -18.23 -4.00
N LYS A 214 0.71 -18.79 -4.18
CA LYS A 214 0.12 -19.78 -3.26
C LYS A 214 0.87 -21.11 -3.22
N ASP A 215 1.63 -21.43 -4.27
CA ASP A 215 2.34 -22.69 -4.47
C ASP A 215 3.85 -22.53 -4.18
N MET A 216 4.30 -21.33 -3.80
CA MET A 216 5.68 -21.07 -3.42
C MET A 216 6.04 -21.76 -2.11
N ALA A 217 7.28 -22.24 -2.01
CA ALA A 217 7.81 -22.79 -0.77
C ALA A 217 7.93 -21.70 0.31
N LEU A 218 7.70 -22.07 1.57
CA LEU A 218 7.94 -21.19 2.71
C LEU A 218 9.38 -20.66 2.69
N GLY A 219 9.55 -19.35 2.90
CA GLY A 219 10.84 -18.67 2.87
C GLY A 219 11.34 -18.34 1.46
N ALA A 220 10.61 -18.70 0.41
CA ALA A 220 10.97 -18.33 -0.96
C ALA A 220 11.04 -16.80 -1.10
N SER A 221 12.08 -16.34 -1.79
CA SER A 221 12.29 -14.91 -2.04
C SER A 221 11.34 -14.37 -3.10
N VAL A 222 10.88 -13.15 -2.87
CA VAL A 222 10.10 -12.35 -3.82
C VAL A 222 10.61 -10.92 -3.83
N TRP A 223 10.35 -10.24 -4.94
CA TRP A 223 10.80 -8.88 -5.16
C TRP A 223 9.66 -8.02 -5.68
N LYS A 224 9.80 -6.70 -5.52
CA LYS A 224 8.96 -5.71 -6.17
C LYS A 224 9.74 -4.44 -6.47
N VAL A 225 9.16 -3.57 -7.27
CA VAL A 225 9.62 -2.18 -7.42
C VAL A 225 8.49 -1.27 -6.97
N GLY A 226 8.67 -0.63 -5.81
CA GLY A 226 7.70 0.31 -5.27
C GLY A 226 7.99 1.75 -5.71
N ALA A 227 6.95 2.58 -5.78
CA ALA A 227 7.11 3.98 -6.16
C ALA A 227 7.94 4.78 -5.14
N THR A 228 7.88 4.43 -3.85
CA THR A 228 8.65 5.11 -2.80
C THR A 228 9.77 4.27 -2.26
N SER A 229 9.61 2.95 -2.23
CA SER A 229 10.69 2.07 -1.80
C SER A 229 11.75 1.86 -2.88
N GLY A 230 11.43 2.00 -4.17
CA GLY A 230 12.25 1.45 -5.24
C GLY A 230 12.30 -0.08 -5.16
N PRO A 231 13.41 -0.71 -5.61
CA PRO A 231 13.59 -2.16 -5.57
C PRO A 231 13.53 -2.71 -4.13
N SER A 232 12.69 -3.70 -3.86
CA SER A 232 12.50 -4.29 -2.53
C SER A 232 12.56 -5.81 -2.60
N HIS A 233 13.04 -6.42 -1.52
CA HIS A 233 13.13 -7.87 -1.33
C HIS A 233 12.36 -8.27 -0.07
N GLY A 234 11.72 -9.43 -0.14
CA GLY A 234 11.05 -10.05 0.99
C GLY A 234 10.95 -11.56 0.84
N VAL A 235 10.49 -12.20 1.89
CA VAL A 235 10.33 -13.65 1.98
C VAL A 235 8.85 -14.01 2.15
N TYR A 236 8.39 -14.97 1.37
CA TYR A 236 7.05 -15.51 1.45
C TYR A 236 6.88 -16.30 2.74
N SER A 237 5.84 -15.99 3.53
CA SER A 237 5.65 -16.59 4.85
C SER A 237 4.49 -17.58 4.97
N GLU A 238 3.83 -17.95 3.85
CA GLU A 238 2.58 -18.76 3.74
C GLU A 238 1.36 -18.27 4.54
N TYR A 239 1.59 -17.48 5.59
CA TYR A 239 0.60 -16.90 6.45
C TYR A 239 -0.31 -15.95 5.69
N LYS A 240 -1.59 -16.00 6.07
CA LYS A 240 -2.62 -15.11 5.57
C LYS A 240 -3.16 -14.31 6.73
N VAL A 241 -3.29 -13.01 6.53
CA VAL A 241 -3.83 -12.10 7.54
C VAL A 241 -5.18 -11.60 7.07
N LYS A 242 -6.15 -11.61 8.00
CA LYS A 242 -7.44 -10.95 7.84
C LYS A 242 -7.28 -9.49 8.24
N ARG A 243 -7.52 -8.58 7.32
CA ARG A 243 -7.38 -7.14 7.54
C ARG A 243 -8.65 -6.39 7.15
N THR A 244 -9.11 -5.50 8.01
CA THR A 244 -10.10 -4.48 7.70
C THR A 244 -9.36 -3.15 7.43
N LEU A 245 -9.79 -2.38 6.44
CA LEU A 245 -9.32 -1.00 6.29
C LEU A 245 -10.28 -0.05 7.00
N LYS A 246 -9.74 1.03 7.58
CA LYS A 246 -10.55 2.08 8.21
C LYS A 246 -11.56 2.68 7.21
N ASP A 247 -11.13 2.78 5.96
CA ASP A 247 -11.91 3.34 4.86
C ASP A 247 -12.98 2.39 4.31
N ASP A 248 -13.13 1.18 4.87
CA ASP A 248 -14.15 0.22 4.43
C ASP A 248 -15.53 0.49 5.07
N ALA A 249 -15.65 1.51 5.91
CA ALA A 249 -16.87 1.80 6.66
C ALA A 249 -18.11 1.96 5.76
N HIS A 250 -17.99 2.54 4.56
CA HIS A 250 -19.12 2.65 3.64
C HIS A 250 -19.46 1.36 2.91
N VAL A 251 -18.47 0.57 2.53
CA VAL A 251 -18.71 -0.69 1.79
C VAL A 251 -19.14 -1.84 2.70
N THR A 252 -19.08 -1.64 4.01
CA THR A 252 -19.52 -2.57 5.05
C THR A 252 -20.94 -2.28 5.56
N ALA A 253 -21.46 -1.07 5.34
CA ALA A 253 -22.82 -0.71 5.70
C ALA A 253 -23.82 -1.17 4.62
N ILE A 254 -24.66 -2.15 4.93
CA ILE A 254 -25.77 -2.60 4.07
C ILE A 254 -27.12 -2.27 4.70
N ARG A 255 -28.14 -2.02 3.89
CA ARG A 255 -29.51 -1.82 4.38
C ARG A 255 -30.29 -3.13 4.28
N ILE A 256 -30.81 -3.61 5.42
CA ILE A 256 -31.72 -4.75 5.53
C ILE A 256 -32.98 -4.24 6.22
N ASP A 257 -34.13 -4.35 5.56
CA ASP A 257 -35.44 -3.96 6.09
C ASP A 257 -35.47 -2.53 6.68
N GLY A 258 -34.84 -1.58 5.98
CA GLY A 258 -34.75 -0.18 6.41
C GLY A 258 -33.75 0.10 7.54
N ARG A 259 -33.05 -0.92 8.06
CA ARG A 259 -31.98 -0.77 9.06
C ARG A 259 -30.61 -0.87 8.41
N THR A 260 -29.69 0.00 8.81
CA THR A 260 -28.28 -0.12 8.43
C THR A 260 -27.62 -1.17 9.31
N VAL A 261 -27.11 -2.23 8.70
CA VAL A 261 -26.33 -3.28 9.34
C VAL A 261 -24.90 -3.19 8.82
N THR A 262 -23.93 -3.09 9.73
CA THR A 262 -22.51 -3.17 9.36
C THR A 262 -22.09 -4.63 9.28
N VAL A 263 -21.81 -5.10 8.07
CA VAL A 263 -21.21 -6.42 7.84
C VAL A 263 -19.71 -6.26 7.77
N SER A 264 -19.00 -6.93 8.67
CA SER A 264 -17.53 -6.93 8.63
C SER A 264 -17.04 -7.53 7.31
N LYS A 265 -16.46 -6.70 6.44
CA LYS A 265 -15.65 -7.15 5.31
C LYS A 265 -14.19 -7.08 5.73
N TYR A 266 -13.56 -8.25 5.83
CA TYR A 266 -12.10 -8.35 5.98
C TYR A 266 -11.51 -8.89 4.69
N SER A 267 -10.35 -8.39 4.30
CA SER A 267 -9.56 -8.97 3.24
C SER A 267 -8.61 -10.02 3.81
N GLU A 268 -8.59 -11.22 3.24
CA GLU A 268 -7.53 -12.21 3.51
C GLU A 268 -6.40 -12.03 2.47
N GLN A 269 -5.16 -11.77 2.90
CA GLN A 269 -4.03 -11.52 1.99
C GLN A 269 -2.79 -12.30 2.43
N PHE A 270 -1.94 -12.70 1.48
CA PHE A 270 -0.67 -13.36 1.79
C PHE A 270 0.34 -12.37 2.36
N VAL A 271 1.14 -12.84 3.31
CA VAL A 271 2.17 -12.03 3.97
C VAL A 271 3.53 -12.23 3.31
N ILE A 272 4.17 -11.13 2.96
CA ILE A 272 5.58 -11.08 2.57
C ILE A 272 6.35 -10.31 3.63
N ILE A 273 7.29 -10.98 4.30
CA ILE A 273 8.11 -10.36 5.34
C ILE A 273 9.26 -9.61 4.67
N GLY A 274 9.44 -8.33 5.00
CA GLY A 274 10.51 -7.52 4.46
C GLY A 274 11.88 -8.00 4.89
N HIS A 275 12.86 -7.87 4.01
CA HIS A 275 14.25 -8.07 4.38
C HIS A 275 14.95 -6.72 4.57
N ASN A 276 15.98 -6.69 5.42
CA ASN A 276 16.81 -5.52 5.62
C ASN A 276 17.67 -5.26 4.39
N ARG A 277 17.83 -3.99 4.03
CA ARG A 277 18.91 -3.54 3.15
C ARG A 277 20.22 -3.46 3.93
N PRO A 278 21.38 -3.54 3.27
CA PRO A 278 22.66 -3.27 3.93
C PRO A 278 22.64 -1.89 4.61
N GLY A 279 23.00 -1.85 5.89
CA GLY A 279 23.00 -0.61 6.68
C GLY A 279 21.63 -0.20 7.24
N GLU A 280 20.54 -0.86 6.87
CA GLU A 280 19.22 -0.63 7.47
C GLU A 280 19.00 -1.55 8.68
N VAL A 281 18.55 -0.94 9.77
CA VAL A 281 18.20 -1.66 11.01
C VAL A 281 16.80 -2.24 10.93
N GLU A 282 15.96 -1.71 10.04
CA GLU A 282 14.56 -2.07 9.87
C GLU A 282 14.28 -2.63 8.47
N GLY A 283 13.77 -3.85 8.41
CA GLY A 283 13.41 -4.51 7.16
C GLY A 283 12.06 -4.04 6.67
N ARG A 284 11.97 -3.58 5.43
CA ARG A 284 10.70 -3.17 4.81
C ARG A 284 10.51 -3.76 3.44
N PHE A 285 9.44 -4.53 3.26
CA PHE A 285 9.03 -4.96 1.92
C PHE A 285 8.37 -3.82 1.15
N CYS A 286 7.61 -2.95 1.83
CA CYS A 286 6.84 -1.87 1.22
C CYS A 286 6.78 -0.62 2.10
N GLY A 287 6.53 0.54 1.49
CA GLY A 287 6.22 1.80 2.16
C GLY A 287 4.94 2.46 1.63
N PRO A 288 4.56 3.62 2.20
CA PRO A 288 3.44 4.42 1.69
C PRO A 288 3.62 4.72 0.20
N GLY A 289 2.58 4.50 -0.60
CA GLY A 289 2.61 4.71 -2.06
C GLY A 289 3.08 3.52 -2.90
N ASP A 290 3.50 2.40 -2.30
CA ASP A 290 3.89 1.21 -3.06
C ASP A 290 2.70 0.33 -3.49
N SER A 291 1.50 0.56 -2.92
CA SER A 291 0.28 -0.20 -3.28
C SER A 291 0.06 -0.21 -4.80
N GLY A 292 -0.28 -1.37 -5.34
CA GLY A 292 -0.37 -1.62 -6.78
C GLY A 292 0.94 -2.08 -7.43
N ALA A 293 2.06 -2.12 -6.72
CA ALA A 293 3.30 -2.69 -7.24
C ALA A 293 3.15 -4.20 -7.51
N VAL A 294 3.66 -4.65 -8.67
CA VAL A 294 3.72 -6.07 -8.99
C VAL A 294 4.83 -6.73 -8.18
N VAL A 295 4.50 -7.85 -7.58
CA VAL A 295 5.43 -8.74 -6.88
C VAL A 295 5.82 -9.87 -7.84
N PHE A 296 7.11 -10.16 -7.94
CA PHE A 296 7.66 -11.17 -8.84
C PHE A 296 8.65 -12.11 -8.13
N ASN A 297 8.84 -13.30 -8.70
CA ASN A 297 9.75 -14.32 -8.17
C ASN A 297 11.18 -14.16 -8.74
N ALA A 298 12.09 -15.08 -8.39
CA ALA A 298 13.51 -14.98 -8.77
C ALA A 298 13.76 -15.01 -10.28
N ARG A 299 12.79 -15.48 -11.07
CA ARG A 299 12.84 -15.57 -12.53
C ARG A 299 12.18 -14.37 -13.22
N GLY A 300 11.78 -13.36 -12.45
CA GLY A 300 11.09 -12.19 -12.99
C GLY A 300 9.63 -12.45 -13.35
N GLU A 301 9.04 -13.56 -12.91
CA GLU A 301 7.63 -13.89 -13.20
C GLU A 301 6.73 -13.21 -12.17
N ALA A 302 5.68 -12.54 -12.63
CA ALA A 302 4.68 -11.95 -11.74
C ALA A 302 3.98 -13.03 -10.92
N VAL A 303 3.88 -12.84 -9.61
CA VAL A 303 3.22 -13.77 -8.68
C VAL A 303 2.13 -13.09 -7.86
N GLY A 304 2.16 -11.76 -7.71
CA GLY A 304 1.15 -11.06 -6.93
C GLY A 304 1.08 -9.57 -7.18
N LEU A 305 0.07 -8.95 -6.59
CA LEU A 305 -0.14 -7.51 -6.57
C LEU A 305 -0.11 -7.04 -5.12
N LEU A 306 0.77 -6.08 -4.81
CA LEU A 306 0.86 -5.52 -3.46
C LEU A 306 -0.39 -4.69 -3.17
N PHE A 307 -1.14 -5.09 -2.15
CA PHE A 307 -2.31 -4.38 -1.69
C PHE A 307 -1.95 -3.28 -0.68
N SER A 308 -1.22 -3.64 0.37
CA SER A 308 -0.82 -2.74 1.45
C SER A 308 0.33 -3.35 2.25
N GLY A 309 0.71 -2.74 3.36
CA GLY A 309 1.63 -3.32 4.34
C GLY A 309 1.45 -2.70 5.71
N GLN A 310 2.23 -3.19 6.67
CA GLN A 310 2.33 -2.64 8.03
C GLN A 310 3.72 -2.85 8.59
N MET A 311 4.10 -1.94 9.48
CA MET A 311 5.18 -2.14 10.44
C MET A 311 4.50 -2.36 11.81
N PRO A 312 4.50 -3.58 12.37
CA PRO A 312 3.97 -3.81 13.71
C PRO A 312 4.73 -3.00 14.75
N ASP A 313 4.02 -2.50 15.76
CA ASP A 313 4.65 -1.86 16.92
C ASP A 313 5.65 -2.83 17.55
N LEU A 314 6.83 -2.33 17.92
CA LEU A 314 7.94 -3.10 18.50
C LEU A 314 8.62 -4.12 17.55
N SER A 315 8.18 -4.23 16.30
CA SER A 315 8.91 -4.98 15.28
C SER A 315 9.90 -4.07 14.56
N ARG A 316 11.07 -4.62 14.23
CA ARG A 316 12.01 -3.99 13.28
C ARG A 316 11.76 -4.43 11.84
N VAL A 317 10.78 -5.29 11.61
CA VAL A 317 10.49 -5.85 10.29
C VAL A 317 9.03 -5.65 9.95
N GLY A 318 8.82 -4.92 8.86
CA GLY A 318 7.52 -4.69 8.26
C GLY A 318 7.19 -5.78 7.26
N TYR A 319 5.90 -5.94 6.97
CA TYR A 319 5.42 -6.90 5.99
C TYR A 319 4.50 -6.25 4.96
N GLY A 320 4.49 -6.82 3.76
CA GLY A 320 3.52 -6.53 2.71
C GLY A 320 2.39 -7.55 2.70
N LEU A 321 1.23 -7.09 2.27
CA LEU A 321 0.04 -7.89 2.00
C LEU A 321 -0.16 -7.99 0.51
N VAL A 322 -0.14 -9.21 -0.03
CA VAL A 322 -0.12 -9.46 -1.46
C VAL A 322 -1.30 -10.32 -1.87
N THR A 323 -1.99 -9.86 -2.90
CA THR A 323 -3.04 -10.63 -3.59
C THR A 323 -2.42 -11.45 -4.71
N PRO A 324 -2.69 -12.76 -4.81
CA PRO A 324 -2.16 -13.58 -5.91
C PRO A 324 -2.60 -13.03 -7.27
N ILE A 325 -1.67 -12.97 -8.21
CA ILE A 325 -1.93 -12.32 -9.51
C ILE A 325 -2.96 -13.10 -10.34
N GLU A 326 -3.02 -14.42 -10.18
CA GLU A 326 -3.98 -15.27 -10.87
C GLU A 326 -5.43 -14.97 -10.45
N GLU A 327 -5.65 -14.57 -9.19
CA GLU A 327 -6.98 -14.21 -8.69
C GLU A 327 -7.41 -12.85 -9.26
N VAL A 328 -6.47 -11.90 -9.38
CA VAL A 328 -6.70 -10.62 -10.04
C VAL A 328 -7.07 -10.84 -11.51
N PHE A 329 -6.31 -11.66 -12.24
CA PHE A 329 -6.57 -11.95 -13.65
C PHE A 329 -7.91 -12.69 -13.85
N ALA A 330 -8.21 -13.68 -13.02
CA ALA A 330 -9.48 -14.39 -13.08
C ALA A 330 -10.67 -13.43 -12.86
N ASP A 331 -10.56 -12.49 -11.92
CA ASP A 331 -11.62 -11.54 -11.65
C ASP A 331 -11.81 -10.51 -12.76
N ILE A 332 -10.72 -10.03 -13.38
CA ILE A 332 -10.79 -9.17 -14.57
C ILE A 332 -11.53 -9.90 -15.70
N LYS A 333 -11.19 -11.17 -15.99
CA LYS A 333 -11.86 -11.97 -17.02
C LYS A 333 -13.35 -12.18 -16.71
N ALA A 334 -13.69 -12.54 -15.48
CA ALA A 334 -15.07 -12.68 -15.03
C ALA A 334 -15.86 -11.36 -15.17
N CYS A 335 -15.19 -10.23 -14.92
CA CYS A 335 -15.78 -8.91 -15.14
C CYS A 335 -15.94 -8.58 -16.63
N ALA A 336 -15.05 -9.03 -17.49
CA ALA A 336 -15.16 -8.80 -18.93
C ALA A 336 -16.32 -9.58 -19.59
N LYS A 337 -16.95 -10.56 -18.92
CA LYS A 337 -18.03 -11.41 -19.46
C LYS A 337 -17.68 -11.96 -20.85
N ASP A 338 -16.55 -12.66 -20.93
CA ASP A 338 -16.07 -13.35 -22.14
C ASP A 338 -15.61 -12.44 -23.29
N GLN A 339 -15.54 -11.11 -23.08
CA GLN A 339 -14.93 -10.18 -24.03
C GLN A 339 -13.39 -10.13 -23.93
N THR A 340 -12.81 -10.85 -22.98
CA THR A 340 -11.37 -10.91 -22.76
C THR A 340 -10.97 -12.37 -22.65
N GLU A 341 -10.44 -12.90 -23.75
CA GLU A 341 -9.95 -14.27 -23.84
C GLU A 341 -8.64 -14.43 -23.04
N ASP A 342 -7.80 -13.39 -23.08
CA ASP A 342 -6.47 -13.45 -22.52
C ASP A 342 -6.02 -12.15 -21.82
N ILE A 343 -5.21 -12.30 -20.77
CA ILE A 343 -4.56 -11.21 -20.05
C ILE A 343 -3.08 -11.52 -20.04
N ARG A 344 -2.28 -10.61 -20.61
CA ARG A 344 -0.84 -10.75 -20.74
C ARG A 344 -0.14 -9.59 -20.08
N ILE A 345 1.05 -9.86 -19.56
CA ILE A 345 2.03 -8.82 -19.29
C ILE A 345 2.64 -8.48 -20.64
N ALA A 346 2.51 -7.22 -21.06
CA ALA A 346 3.01 -6.78 -22.35
C ALA A 346 4.52 -7.03 -22.42
N MET A 347 4.92 -7.84 -23.39
CA MET A 347 6.30 -8.01 -23.79
C MET A 347 6.52 -7.11 -25.00
N ALA A 348 7.63 -6.36 -25.02
CA ALA A 348 7.94 -5.38 -26.06
C ALA A 348 8.04 -6.03 -27.44
#